data_AF-C0QF61-F1
#
_entry.id   AF-C0QF61-F1
#
_cell.length_a   1.000
_cell.length_b   1.000
_cell.length_c   1.000
_cell.angle_alpha   90.00
_cell.angle_beta   90.00
_cell.angle_gamma   90.00
#
_symmetry.space_group_name_H-M   'P 1'
#
loop_
_entity.id
_entity.type
_entity.pdbx_description
1 polymer ?
#
loop_
_entity_poly.entity_id
_entity_poly.type
_entity_poly.pdbx_seq_one_letter_code
_entity_poly.pdbx_strand_id
1 'polypeptide(L)'
;MVRKITSLTLLIAFSLLILTSIILYIVPQGRIAFWVDWHLWGLTKNQWGNLHINLGVLVLVSGLVHVYYNWRALVAYMKNRAKQIKVFTPSFTVALMLTLGVVVGTYYEIAPMGSIISLGEAIKERAAIKYGEPPYGHAELSPLTVFARKQGLDLELSMTLLKGAGLVVGGDNDTIAEIADHNGLIPQQVYAVIKPALKDEISGKDGLPESPPPGFGNMTLGAVCSEYNLSLPEVIRGLNANDIKAEAGMTIKQMAHANGISPMAVFERLRGLDLP
;
A
#
# COMPACT_ATOMS: atom_id res chain seq x y z
N MET A 1 -12.59 -43.03 -4.16
CA MET A 1 -13.35 -41.83 -4.57
C MET A 1 -12.73 -40.55 -4.00
N VAL A 2 -12.53 -40.48 -2.67
CA VAL A 2 -11.94 -39.32 -1.97
C VAL A 2 -10.62 -38.83 -2.59
N ARG A 3 -9.65 -39.71 -2.88
CA ARG A 3 -8.39 -39.32 -3.54
C ARG A 3 -8.58 -38.57 -4.86
N LYS A 4 -9.50 -39.03 -5.71
CA LYS A 4 -9.77 -38.41 -7.03
C LYS A 4 -10.41 -37.04 -6.84
N ILE A 5 -11.38 -36.94 -5.92
CA ILE A 5 -12.04 -35.68 -5.58
C ILE A 5 -11.00 -34.67 -5.07
N THR A 6 -10.19 -35.03 -4.06
CA THR A 6 -9.16 -34.14 -3.51
C THR A 6 -8.19 -33.65 -4.57
N SER A 7 -7.72 -34.53 -5.47
CA SER A 7 -6.80 -34.11 -6.55
C SER A 7 -7.46 -33.17 -7.56
N LEU A 8 -8.71 -33.42 -7.96
CA LEU A 8 -9.44 -32.54 -8.88
C LEU A 8 -9.79 -31.20 -8.23
N THR A 9 -10.23 -31.21 -6.97
CA THR A 9 -10.47 -29.99 -6.18
C THR A 9 -9.20 -29.17 -6.06
N LEU A 10 -8.08 -29.80 -5.72
CA LEU A 10 -6.79 -29.11 -5.63
C LEU A 10 -6.38 -28.48 -6.97
N LEU A 11 -6.54 -29.18 -8.09
CA LEU A 11 -6.22 -28.67 -9.42
C LEU A 11 -7.08 -27.46 -9.82
N ILE A 12 -8.40 -27.55 -9.61
CA ILE A 12 -9.34 -26.47 -9.95
C ILE A 12 -9.09 -25.26 -9.04
N ALA A 13 -9.01 -25.48 -7.73
CA ALA A 13 -8.78 -24.42 -6.75
C ALA A 13 -7.42 -23.74 -6.98
N PHE A 14 -6.37 -24.50 -7.31
CA PHE A 14 -5.05 -23.94 -7.62
C PHE A 14 -5.06 -23.11 -8.92
N SER A 15 -5.78 -23.55 -9.95
CA SER A 15 -5.95 -22.77 -11.19
C SER A 15 -6.64 -21.43 -10.93
N LEU A 16 -7.72 -21.43 -10.13
CA LEU A 16 -8.40 -20.21 -9.72
C LEU A 16 -7.53 -19.34 -8.79
N LEU A 17 -6.72 -19.97 -7.93
CA LEU A 17 -5.77 -19.26 -7.08
C LEU A 17 -4.72 -18.52 -7.92
N ILE A 18 -4.19 -19.13 -8.99
CA ILE A 18 -3.29 -18.44 -9.93
C ILE A 18 -3.97 -17.23 -10.56
N LEU A 19 -5.21 -17.39 -11.05
CA LEU A 19 -5.96 -16.27 -11.63
C LEU A 19 -6.10 -15.11 -10.64
N THR A 20 -6.49 -15.41 -9.40
CA THR A 20 -6.62 -14.38 -8.36
C THR A 20 -5.27 -13.77 -7.96
N SER A 21 -4.18 -14.54 -7.94
CA SER A 21 -2.82 -14.01 -7.73
C SER A 21 -2.42 -13.01 -8.82
N ILE A 22 -2.70 -13.31 -10.09
CA ILE A 22 -2.40 -12.41 -11.21
C ILE A 22 -3.20 -11.11 -11.06
N ILE A 23 -4.49 -11.22 -10.72
CA ILE A 23 -5.34 -10.05 -10.51
C ILE A 23 -4.82 -9.20 -9.34
N LEU A 24 -4.55 -9.81 -8.18
CA LEU A 24 -4.02 -9.08 -7.01
C LEU A 24 -2.63 -8.48 -7.25
N TYR A 25 -1.86 -9.06 -8.16
CA TYR A 25 -0.56 -8.51 -8.57
C TYR A 25 -0.70 -7.21 -9.37
N ILE A 26 -1.75 -7.08 -10.21
CA ILE A 26 -2.01 -5.88 -11.03
C ILE A 26 -2.90 -4.83 -10.35
N VAL A 27 -3.67 -5.22 -9.32
CA VAL A 27 -4.59 -4.34 -8.60
C VAL A 27 -3.81 -3.14 -8.01
N PRO A 28 -4.33 -1.90 -8.13
CA PRO A 28 -3.70 -0.72 -7.53
C PRO A 28 -3.48 -0.86 -6.02
N GLN A 29 -2.59 -0.02 -5.47
CA GLN A 29 -2.42 0.06 -4.02
C GLN A 29 -3.77 0.36 -3.34
N GLY A 30 -3.98 -0.16 -2.13
CA GLY A 30 -5.26 -0.05 -1.42
C GLY A 30 -5.79 1.37 -1.35
N ARG A 31 -4.92 2.33 -1.01
CA ARG A 31 -5.27 3.76 -0.95
C ARG A 31 -5.88 4.29 -2.25
N ILE A 32 -5.33 3.91 -3.41
CA ILE A 32 -5.82 4.36 -4.72
C ILE A 32 -7.08 3.58 -5.07
N ALA A 33 -7.07 2.27 -4.85
CA ALA A 33 -8.19 1.41 -5.18
C ALA A 33 -9.47 1.78 -4.46
N PHE A 34 -9.42 2.19 -3.18
CA PHE A 34 -10.60 2.68 -2.47
C PHE A 34 -10.97 4.11 -2.88
N TRP A 35 -9.97 4.96 -3.14
CA TRP A 35 -10.18 6.35 -3.56
C TRP A 35 -10.94 6.50 -4.88
N VAL A 36 -10.71 5.56 -5.81
CA VAL A 36 -11.39 5.56 -7.13
C VAL A 36 -12.42 4.44 -7.27
N ASP A 37 -12.77 3.79 -6.16
CA ASP A 37 -13.68 2.65 -6.13
C ASP A 37 -13.39 1.62 -7.25
N TRP A 38 -12.17 1.09 -7.22
CA TRP A 38 -11.64 0.26 -8.29
C TRP A 38 -12.37 -1.08 -8.38
N HIS A 39 -12.82 -1.39 -9.59
CA HIS A 39 -13.52 -2.62 -9.93
C HIS A 39 -12.87 -3.33 -11.12
N LEU A 40 -12.86 -4.67 -11.09
CA LEU A 40 -12.53 -5.52 -12.23
C LEU A 40 -13.52 -6.67 -12.30
N TRP A 41 -14.16 -6.83 -13.46
CA TRP A 41 -15.23 -7.82 -13.69
C TRP A 41 -16.37 -7.74 -12.66
N GLY A 42 -16.71 -6.52 -12.26
CA GLY A 42 -17.77 -6.27 -11.27
C GLY A 42 -17.39 -6.56 -9.83
N LEU A 43 -16.13 -6.93 -9.56
CA LEU A 43 -15.64 -7.17 -8.21
C LEU A 43 -14.69 -6.07 -7.74
N THR A 44 -14.87 -5.64 -6.49
CA THR A 44 -13.98 -4.70 -5.81
C THR A 44 -12.63 -5.34 -5.49
N LYS A 45 -11.63 -4.51 -5.15
CA LYS A 45 -10.35 -4.98 -4.58
C LYS A 45 -10.54 -5.97 -3.43
N ASN A 46 -11.44 -5.67 -2.49
CA ASN A 46 -11.68 -6.50 -1.32
C ASN A 46 -12.31 -7.85 -1.69
N GLN A 47 -13.23 -7.87 -2.64
CA GLN A 47 -13.85 -9.11 -3.09
C GLN A 47 -12.83 -10.03 -3.79
N TRP A 48 -11.94 -9.47 -4.63
CA TRP A 48 -10.82 -10.23 -5.19
C TRP A 48 -9.89 -10.79 -4.11
N GLY A 49 -9.57 -9.98 -3.09
CA GLY A 49 -8.78 -10.40 -1.94
C GLY A 49 -9.44 -11.54 -1.16
N ASN A 50 -10.74 -11.42 -0.87
CA ASN A 50 -11.53 -12.42 -0.16
C ASN A 50 -11.61 -13.74 -0.94
N LEU A 51 -11.76 -13.67 -2.26
CA LEU A 51 -11.76 -14.85 -3.12
C LEU A 51 -10.40 -15.56 -3.07
N HIS A 52 -9.30 -14.80 -3.18
CA HIS A 52 -7.94 -15.34 -3.10
C HIS A 52 -7.67 -16.05 -1.77
N ILE A 53 -8.04 -15.44 -0.64
CA ILE A 53 -7.84 -16.01 0.70
C ILE A 53 -8.62 -17.33 0.83
N ASN A 54 -9.90 -17.34 0.49
CA ASN A 54 -10.74 -18.54 0.62
C ASN A 54 -10.27 -19.68 -0.30
N LEU A 55 -9.88 -19.37 -1.54
CA LEU A 55 -9.27 -20.34 -2.45
C LEU A 55 -7.93 -20.86 -1.90
N GLY A 56 -7.12 -19.98 -1.29
CA GLY A 56 -5.84 -20.35 -0.68
C GLY A 56 -6.02 -21.32 0.48
N VAL A 57 -7.01 -21.08 1.34
CA VAL A 57 -7.39 -22.02 2.41
C VAL A 57 -7.84 -23.37 1.84
N LEU A 58 -8.67 -23.36 0.79
CA LEU A 58 -9.11 -24.58 0.13
C LEU A 58 -7.94 -25.37 -0.48
N VAL A 59 -6.99 -24.68 -1.13
CA VAL A 59 -5.75 -25.28 -1.66
C VAL A 59 -4.89 -25.85 -0.53
N LEU A 60 -4.72 -25.13 0.58
CA LEU A 60 -3.96 -25.59 1.73
C LEU A 60 -4.54 -26.89 2.31
N VAL A 61 -5.84 -26.89 2.64
CA VAL A 61 -6.53 -28.05 3.21
C VAL A 61 -6.51 -29.22 2.22
N SER A 62 -6.86 -28.97 0.96
CA SER A 62 -6.84 -30.00 -0.08
C SER A 62 -5.43 -30.55 -0.30
N GLY A 63 -4.40 -29.70 -0.22
CA GLY A 63 -3.00 -30.07 -0.31
C GLY A 63 -2.55 -30.98 0.84
N LEU A 64 -2.92 -30.66 2.09
CA LEU A 64 -2.63 -31.52 3.25
C LEU A 64 -3.28 -32.89 3.11
N VAL A 65 -4.56 -32.93 2.72
CA VAL A 65 -5.30 -34.18 2.49
C VAL A 65 -4.68 -34.96 1.32
N HIS A 66 -4.26 -34.27 0.26
CA HIS A 66 -3.58 -34.86 -0.89
C HIS A 66 -2.24 -35.49 -0.48
N VAL A 67 -1.42 -34.78 0.31
CA VAL A 67 -0.15 -35.28 0.86
C VAL A 67 -0.38 -36.51 1.74
N TYR A 68 -1.37 -36.46 2.64
CA TYR A 68 -1.72 -37.59 3.51
C TYR A 68 -2.07 -38.86 2.71
N TYR A 69 -2.98 -38.74 1.72
CA TYR A 69 -3.39 -39.91 0.94
C TYR A 69 -2.33 -40.41 -0.05
N ASN A 70 -1.40 -39.54 -0.47
CA ASN A 70 -0.31 -39.87 -1.40
C ASN A 70 1.05 -39.99 -0.70
N TRP A 71 1.07 -40.12 0.63
CA TRP A 71 2.30 -40.17 1.43
C TRP A 71 3.29 -41.25 0.97
N ARG A 72 2.77 -42.43 0.59
CA ARG A 72 3.61 -43.52 0.07
C ARG A 72 4.35 -43.14 -1.22
N ALA A 73 3.72 -42.35 -2.09
CA ALA A 73 4.34 -41.87 -3.32
C ALA A 73 5.41 -40.81 -3.01
N LEU A 74 5.12 -39.87 -2.11
CA LEU A 74 6.09 -38.86 -1.66
C LEU A 74 7.34 -39.48 -1.05
N VAL A 75 7.17 -40.42 -0.12
CA VAL A 75 8.31 -41.13 0.50
C VAL A 75 9.06 -41.99 -0.51
N ALA A 76 8.42 -42.49 -1.57
CA ALA A 76 9.11 -43.23 -2.63
C ALA A 76 10.13 -42.35 -3.37
N TYR A 77 9.86 -41.06 -3.57
CA TYR A 77 10.83 -40.12 -4.15
C TYR A 77 12.05 -39.86 -3.25
N MET A 78 11.93 -40.14 -1.95
CA MET A 78 13.03 -40.03 -0.98
C MET A 78 13.78 -41.36 -0.78
N LYS A 79 13.35 -42.46 -1.43
CA LYS A 79 14.01 -43.76 -1.31
C LYS A 79 15.11 -43.92 -2.35
N ASN A 80 16.26 -44.45 -1.94
CA ASN A 80 17.34 -44.83 -2.85
C ASN A 80 17.05 -46.18 -3.56
N ARG A 81 17.94 -46.62 -4.47
CA ARG A 81 17.83 -47.95 -5.15
C ARG A 81 17.75 -49.13 -4.15
N ALA A 82 18.24 -48.95 -2.92
CA ALA A 82 18.18 -49.93 -1.84
C ALA A 82 16.94 -49.79 -0.93
N LYS A 83 15.93 -48.98 -1.32
CA LYS A 83 14.68 -48.72 -0.59
C LYS A 83 14.83 -48.05 0.79
N GLN A 84 16.01 -47.51 1.11
CA GLN A 84 16.23 -46.72 2.32
C GLN A 84 15.81 -45.27 2.11
N ILE A 85 15.13 -44.68 3.10
CA ILE A 85 14.75 -43.26 3.08
C ILE A 85 16.01 -42.44 3.32
N LYS A 86 16.42 -41.63 2.33
CA LYS A 86 17.52 -40.67 2.46
C LYS A 86 16.96 -39.29 2.15
N VAL A 87 16.99 -38.38 3.12
CA VAL A 87 16.40 -37.04 2.97
C VAL A 87 17.21 -36.21 1.96
N PHE A 88 18.54 -36.24 2.05
CA PHE A 88 19.44 -35.56 1.11
C PHE A 88 19.75 -36.43 -0.11
N THR A 89 18.74 -36.65 -0.97
CA THR A 89 18.97 -37.13 -2.33
C THR A 89 19.47 -35.98 -3.22
N PRO A 90 20.16 -36.25 -4.35
CA PRO A 90 20.52 -35.20 -5.30
C PRO A 90 19.32 -34.36 -5.74
N SER A 91 18.16 -35.00 -5.97
CA SER A 91 16.91 -34.31 -6.31
C SER A 91 16.42 -33.38 -5.20
N PHE A 92 16.48 -33.82 -3.93
CA PHE A 92 16.13 -32.98 -2.79
C PHE A 92 17.11 -31.81 -2.65
N THR A 93 18.41 -32.04 -2.80
CA THR A 93 19.43 -30.99 -2.74
C THR A 93 19.20 -29.93 -3.82
N VAL A 94 18.92 -30.34 -5.06
CA VAL A 94 18.59 -29.41 -6.16
C VAL A 94 17.31 -28.64 -5.85
N ALA A 95 16.24 -29.31 -5.41
CA ALA A 95 14.99 -28.64 -5.03
C ALA A 95 15.21 -27.62 -3.90
N LEU A 96 15.97 -28.00 -2.87
CA LEU A 96 16.32 -27.11 -1.76
C LEU A 96 17.15 -25.92 -2.23
N MET A 97 18.17 -26.12 -3.05
CA MET A 97 18.99 -25.04 -3.61
C MET A 97 18.16 -24.08 -4.47
N LEU A 98 17.24 -24.59 -5.30
CA LEU A 98 16.34 -23.75 -6.09
C LEU A 98 15.43 -22.92 -5.19
N THR A 99 14.81 -23.52 -4.17
CA THR A 99 13.98 -22.80 -3.20
C THR A 99 14.78 -21.75 -2.44
N LEU A 100 15.96 -22.10 -1.92
CA LEU A 100 16.85 -21.16 -1.25
C LEU A 100 17.31 -20.05 -2.18
N GLY A 101 17.59 -20.36 -3.44
CA GLY A 101 17.94 -19.37 -4.47
C GLY A 101 16.82 -18.36 -4.70
N VAL A 102 15.56 -18.79 -4.73
CA VAL A 102 14.41 -17.88 -4.78
C VAL A 102 14.30 -17.05 -3.51
N VAL A 103 14.44 -17.63 -2.33
CA VAL A 103 14.36 -16.90 -1.06
C VAL A 103 15.46 -15.84 -0.95
N VAL A 104 16.72 -16.23 -1.18
CA VAL A 104 17.88 -15.33 -1.13
C VAL A 104 17.79 -14.29 -2.24
N GLY A 105 17.45 -14.69 -3.46
CA GLY A 105 17.29 -13.78 -4.59
C GLY A 105 16.18 -12.75 -4.37
N THR A 106 15.05 -13.14 -3.79
CA THR A 106 13.99 -12.20 -3.39
C THR A 106 14.47 -11.27 -2.28
N TYR A 107 15.13 -11.79 -1.24
CA TYR A 107 15.59 -10.98 -0.10
C TYR A 107 16.62 -9.91 -0.50
N TYR A 108 17.52 -10.23 -1.43
CA TYR A 108 18.52 -9.30 -1.95
C TYR A 108 18.11 -8.63 -3.26
N GLU A 109 16.85 -8.78 -3.68
CA GLU A 109 16.30 -8.19 -4.92
C GLU A 109 17.10 -8.52 -6.20
N ILE A 110 17.73 -9.70 -6.25
CA ILE A 110 18.53 -10.18 -7.38
C ILE A 110 17.59 -10.62 -8.52
N ALA A 111 17.97 -10.33 -9.77
CA ALA A 111 17.22 -10.79 -10.94
C ALA A 111 17.21 -12.34 -11.05
N PRO A 112 16.10 -12.96 -11.47
CA PRO A 112 14.86 -12.34 -11.96
C PRO A 112 13.85 -11.93 -10.87
N MET A 113 14.06 -12.30 -9.61
CA MET A 113 13.11 -12.08 -8.50
C MET A 113 12.86 -10.58 -8.28
N GLY A 114 13.92 -9.77 -8.26
CA GLY A 114 13.81 -8.30 -8.19
C GLY A 114 13.08 -7.69 -9.38
N SER A 115 13.24 -8.25 -10.59
CA SER A 115 12.55 -7.78 -11.80
C SER A 115 11.04 -8.02 -11.76
N ILE A 116 10.61 -9.11 -11.11
CA ILE A 116 9.18 -9.35 -10.87
C ILE A 116 8.65 -8.29 -9.89
N ILE A 117 9.35 -8.03 -8.78
CA ILE A 117 8.91 -7.02 -7.81
C ILE A 117 8.78 -5.63 -8.46
N SER A 118 9.81 -5.20 -9.20
CA SER A 118 9.82 -3.88 -9.84
C SER A 118 8.75 -3.72 -10.92
N LEU A 119 8.42 -4.79 -11.65
CA LEU A 119 7.29 -4.78 -12.57
C LEU A 119 5.96 -4.52 -11.84
N GLY A 120 5.74 -5.18 -10.71
CA GLY A 120 4.54 -4.97 -9.88
C GLY A 120 4.46 -3.54 -9.35
N GLU A 121 5.58 -2.95 -8.96
CA GLU A 121 5.67 -1.55 -8.52
C GLU A 121 5.39 -0.57 -9.66
N ALA A 122 5.98 -0.80 -10.85
CA ALA A 122 5.74 0.04 -12.02
C ALA A 122 4.27 0.04 -12.46
N ILE A 123 3.58 -1.10 -12.35
CA ILE A 123 2.12 -1.18 -12.60
C ILE A 123 1.36 -0.32 -11.60
N LYS A 124 1.71 -0.41 -10.31
CA LYS A 124 1.07 0.37 -9.23
C LYS A 124 1.33 1.87 -9.36
N GLU A 125 2.53 2.28 -9.77
CA GLU A 125 2.89 3.68 -10.01
C GLU A 125 2.12 4.26 -11.20
N ARG A 126 2.01 3.50 -12.30
CA ARG A 126 1.16 3.90 -13.44
C ARG A 126 -0.31 4.06 -13.05
N ALA A 127 -0.81 3.20 -12.15
CA ALA A 127 -2.14 3.36 -11.60
C ALA A 127 -2.26 4.66 -10.78
N ALA A 128 -1.25 5.01 -9.97
CA ALA A 128 -1.23 6.28 -9.23
C ALA A 128 -1.28 7.50 -10.16
N ILE A 129 -0.51 7.50 -11.24
CA ILE A 129 -0.53 8.58 -12.24
C ILE A 129 -1.89 8.67 -12.93
N LYS A 130 -2.48 7.53 -13.31
CA LYS A 130 -3.75 7.49 -14.05
C LYS A 130 -4.95 7.88 -13.18
N TYR A 131 -5.01 7.38 -11.95
CA TYR A 131 -6.18 7.50 -11.08
C TYR A 131 -6.04 8.64 -10.07
N GLY A 132 -4.83 9.19 -9.88
CA GLY A 132 -4.54 10.15 -8.83
C GLY A 132 -4.40 9.50 -7.46
N GLU A 133 -3.79 10.22 -6.54
CA GLU A 133 -3.63 9.78 -5.15
C GLU A 133 -4.64 10.46 -4.24
N PRO A 134 -5.17 9.76 -3.22
CA PRO A 134 -5.88 10.43 -2.15
C PRO A 134 -4.94 11.38 -1.41
N PRO A 135 -5.46 12.47 -0.83
CA PRO A 135 -4.62 13.47 -0.16
C PRO A 135 -3.84 12.92 1.04
N TYR A 136 -4.38 11.88 1.69
CA TYR A 136 -3.72 11.12 2.74
C TYR A 136 -4.28 9.68 2.78
N GLY A 137 -3.66 8.81 3.58
CA GLY A 137 -4.10 7.42 3.71
C GLY A 137 -5.53 7.30 4.24
N HIS A 138 -6.35 6.49 3.57
CA HIS A 138 -7.76 6.26 3.91
C HIS A 138 -8.61 7.54 4.00
N ALA A 139 -8.33 8.52 3.13
CA ALA A 139 -9.09 9.77 3.09
C ALA A 139 -10.57 9.54 2.75
N GLU A 140 -10.89 8.48 2.00
CA GLU A 140 -12.26 8.05 1.71
C GLU A 140 -13.07 7.71 2.96
N LEU A 141 -12.42 7.22 4.02
CA LEU A 141 -13.07 6.82 5.28
C LEU A 141 -13.17 7.99 6.28
N SER A 142 -12.67 9.17 5.93
CA SER A 142 -12.71 10.31 6.84
C SER A 142 -14.06 11.02 6.74
N PRO A 143 -14.69 11.36 7.88
CA PRO A 143 -15.85 12.25 7.91
C PRO A 143 -15.58 13.56 7.18
N LEU A 144 -16.59 14.15 6.54
CA LEU A 144 -16.44 15.41 5.81
C LEU A 144 -15.84 16.52 6.69
N THR A 145 -16.22 16.61 7.96
CA THR A 145 -15.62 17.53 8.95
C THR A 145 -14.10 17.36 9.05
N VAL A 146 -13.64 16.13 9.26
CA VAL A 146 -12.23 15.78 9.45
C VAL A 146 -11.46 15.98 8.15
N PHE A 147 -12.07 15.59 7.03
CA PHE A 147 -11.50 15.75 5.70
C PHE A 147 -11.31 17.22 5.36
N ALA A 148 -12.33 18.06 5.58
CA ALA A 148 -12.28 19.49 5.33
C ALA A 148 -11.18 20.15 6.17
N ARG A 149 -11.12 19.86 7.47
CA ARG A 149 -10.07 20.37 8.36
C ARG A 149 -8.66 20.00 7.88
N LYS A 150 -8.41 18.71 7.58
CA LYS A 150 -7.09 18.24 7.14
C LYS A 150 -6.65 18.84 5.80
N GLN A 151 -7.61 19.15 4.92
CA GLN A 151 -7.35 19.71 3.61
C GLN A 151 -7.39 21.24 3.56
N GLY A 152 -7.66 21.92 4.68
CA GLY A 152 -7.84 23.38 4.72
C GLY A 152 -9.09 23.86 3.96
N LEU A 153 -10.11 23.00 3.81
CA LEU A 153 -11.37 23.36 3.18
C LEU A 153 -12.31 24.03 4.19
N ASP A 154 -13.08 25.00 3.72
CA ASP A 154 -14.20 25.54 4.48
C ASP A 154 -15.37 24.54 4.45
N LEU A 155 -15.79 24.08 5.64
CA LEU A 155 -16.80 23.04 5.78
C LEU A 155 -18.18 23.49 5.30
N GLU A 156 -18.59 24.72 5.65
CA GLU A 156 -19.89 25.27 5.27
C GLU A 156 -19.97 25.50 3.76
N LEU A 157 -18.91 26.03 3.17
CA LEU A 157 -18.79 26.17 1.72
C LEU A 157 -18.75 24.81 1.03
N SER A 158 -18.01 23.83 1.59
CA SER A 158 -17.98 22.46 1.06
C SER A 158 -19.36 21.82 1.03
N MET A 159 -20.14 21.93 2.11
CA MET A 159 -21.53 21.45 2.15
C MET A 159 -22.41 22.17 1.12
N THR A 160 -22.22 23.48 0.96
CA THR A 160 -22.94 24.28 -0.03
C THR A 160 -22.61 23.83 -1.45
N LEU A 161 -21.34 23.56 -1.77
CA LEU A 161 -20.91 23.05 -3.07
C LEU A 161 -21.47 21.66 -3.35
N LEU A 162 -21.45 20.75 -2.37
CA LEU A 162 -22.03 19.41 -2.51
C LEU A 162 -23.54 19.48 -2.80
N LYS A 163 -24.29 20.25 -2.01
CA LYS A 163 -25.73 20.45 -2.21
C LYS A 163 -26.03 21.17 -3.54
N GLY A 164 -25.24 22.17 -3.89
CA GLY A 164 -25.34 22.91 -5.16
C GLY A 164 -25.05 22.04 -6.38
N ALA A 165 -24.19 21.03 -6.24
CA ALA A 165 -23.94 20.00 -7.25
C ALA A 165 -25.04 18.90 -7.28
N GLY A 166 -26.09 19.01 -6.45
CA GLY A 166 -27.19 18.06 -6.38
C GLY A 166 -26.87 16.79 -5.60
N LEU A 167 -25.80 16.77 -4.79
CA LEU A 167 -25.40 15.60 -4.03
C LEU A 167 -26.18 15.48 -2.72
N VAL A 168 -26.61 14.26 -2.42
CA VAL A 168 -27.25 13.88 -1.15
C VAL A 168 -26.16 13.72 -0.09
N VAL A 169 -26.19 14.57 0.93
CA VAL A 169 -25.29 14.54 2.08
C VAL A 169 -26.16 14.48 3.33
N GLY A 170 -26.03 13.43 4.13
CA GLY A 170 -26.79 13.24 5.38
C GLY A 170 -26.29 14.16 6.49
N GLY A 171 -24.99 14.44 6.52
CA GLY A 171 -24.39 15.39 7.43
C GLY A 171 -22.88 15.56 7.25
N ASP A 172 -22.27 16.32 8.13
CA ASP A 172 -20.83 16.59 8.16
C ASP A 172 -20.01 15.40 8.73
N ASN A 173 -20.68 14.47 9.41
CA ASN A 173 -20.10 13.22 9.90
C ASN A 173 -20.09 12.09 8.86
N ASP A 174 -20.80 12.24 7.74
CA ASP A 174 -20.74 11.27 6.65
C ASP A 174 -19.31 11.24 6.09
N THR A 175 -18.80 10.04 5.87
CA THR A 175 -17.49 9.86 5.23
C THR A 175 -17.55 10.22 3.76
N ILE A 176 -16.41 10.57 3.18
CA ILE A 176 -16.32 10.84 1.73
C ILE A 176 -16.80 9.62 0.91
N ALA A 177 -16.53 8.40 1.38
CA ALA A 177 -17.01 7.17 0.77
C ALA A 177 -18.54 7.02 0.84
N GLU A 178 -19.16 7.26 2.00
CA GLU A 178 -20.64 7.20 2.14
C GLU A 178 -21.34 8.24 1.26
N ILE A 179 -20.80 9.46 1.21
CA ILE A 179 -21.29 10.51 0.31
C ILE A 179 -21.16 10.05 -1.15
N ALA A 180 -20.05 9.41 -1.52
CA ALA A 180 -19.86 8.90 -2.86
C ALA A 180 -20.89 7.81 -3.21
N ASP A 181 -21.05 6.82 -2.32
CA ASP A 181 -21.95 5.68 -2.48
C ASP A 181 -23.42 6.11 -2.62
N HIS A 182 -23.89 7.03 -1.77
CA HIS A 182 -25.27 7.54 -1.84
C HIS A 182 -25.59 8.26 -3.15
N ASN A 183 -24.56 8.75 -3.84
CA ASN A 183 -24.70 9.52 -5.08
C ASN A 183 -24.23 8.75 -6.33
N GLY A 184 -23.84 7.47 -6.19
CA GLY A 184 -23.30 6.68 -7.30
C GLY A 184 -22.02 7.27 -7.89
N LEU A 185 -21.23 7.95 -7.07
CA LEU A 185 -19.95 8.56 -7.41
C LEU A 185 -18.81 7.79 -6.74
N ILE A 186 -17.57 8.16 -7.09
CA ILE A 186 -16.37 7.69 -6.40
C ILE A 186 -15.84 8.79 -5.45
N PRO A 187 -15.12 8.44 -4.36
CA PRO A 187 -14.59 9.42 -3.40
C PRO A 187 -13.80 10.56 -4.04
N GLN A 188 -13.01 10.25 -5.07
CA GLN A 188 -12.29 11.23 -5.87
C GLN A 188 -13.19 12.32 -6.49
N GLN A 189 -14.36 11.94 -7.00
CA GLN A 189 -15.30 12.88 -7.63
C GLN A 189 -15.94 13.79 -6.57
N VAL A 190 -16.28 13.24 -5.40
CA VAL A 190 -16.77 14.05 -4.27
C VAL A 190 -15.72 15.09 -3.86
N TYR A 191 -14.45 14.69 -3.78
CA TYR A 191 -13.36 15.63 -3.50
C TYR A 191 -13.22 16.71 -4.57
N ALA A 192 -13.36 16.36 -5.85
CA ALA A 192 -13.28 17.32 -6.94
C ALA A 192 -14.34 18.43 -6.84
N VAL A 193 -15.54 18.11 -6.32
CA VAL A 193 -16.63 19.08 -6.10
C VAL A 193 -16.31 20.06 -4.99
N ILE A 194 -15.69 19.61 -3.88
CA ILE A 194 -15.39 20.46 -2.72
C ILE A 194 -14.03 21.14 -2.78
N LYS A 195 -13.15 20.73 -3.71
CA LYS A 195 -11.83 21.34 -3.90
C LYS A 195 -11.84 22.88 -4.03
N PRO A 196 -12.84 23.52 -4.67
CA PRO A 196 -12.94 24.98 -4.71
C PRO A 196 -13.23 25.65 -3.36
N ALA A 197 -13.67 24.90 -2.34
CA ALA A 197 -13.85 25.41 -0.97
C ALA A 197 -12.54 25.51 -0.19
N LEU A 198 -11.39 25.34 -0.85
CA LEU A 198 -10.10 25.62 -0.24
C LEU A 198 -10.13 27.05 0.26
N LYS A 199 -9.84 27.22 1.56
CA LYS A 199 -9.73 28.56 2.13
C LYS A 199 -8.57 29.23 1.40
N ASP A 200 -8.89 30.27 0.64
CA ASP A 200 -7.88 31.23 0.17
C ASP A 200 -7.33 31.93 1.42
N GLU A 201 -6.41 31.28 2.11
CA GLU A 201 -5.47 32.00 2.95
C GLU A 201 -4.52 32.75 2.01
N ILE A 202 -4.92 33.99 1.74
CA ILE A 202 -4.07 35.03 1.21
C ILE A 202 -2.75 35.04 2.00
N SER A 203 -1.63 34.75 1.34
CA SER A 203 -0.24 34.98 1.81
C SER A 203 0.20 34.30 3.11
N GLY A 204 1.02 33.26 2.96
CA GLY A 204 1.92 32.78 4.01
C GLY A 204 2.06 31.26 4.01
N LYS A 205 2.86 30.68 3.10
CA LYS A 205 3.48 29.36 3.38
C LYS A 205 4.59 29.57 4.40
N ASP A 206 4.24 30.06 5.58
CA ASP A 206 5.18 30.16 6.70
C ASP A 206 4.91 28.96 7.60
N GLY A 207 5.78 27.96 7.50
CA GLY A 207 5.75 26.79 8.38
C GLY A 207 5.35 25.46 7.72
N LEU A 208 5.64 24.38 8.45
CA LEU A 208 5.34 23.01 8.06
C LEU A 208 3.85 22.69 8.24
N PRO A 209 3.25 21.85 7.38
CA PRO A 209 1.86 21.43 7.51
C PRO A 209 1.62 20.62 8.82
N GLU A 210 0.36 20.44 9.23
CA GLU A 210 0.03 19.64 10.43
C GLU A 210 0.41 18.16 10.30
N SER A 211 0.53 17.65 9.07
CA SER A 211 0.89 16.27 8.76
C SER A 211 1.73 16.22 7.48
N PRO A 212 2.66 15.26 7.35
CA PRO A 212 3.54 15.21 6.20
C PRO A 212 2.75 14.84 4.94
N PRO A 213 2.87 15.60 3.83
CA PRO A 213 2.19 15.28 2.59
C PRO A 213 2.70 13.96 1.98
N PRO A 214 1.92 13.33 1.07
CA PRO A 214 2.39 12.16 0.33
C PRO A 214 3.73 12.43 -0.36
N GLY A 215 4.69 11.52 -0.21
CA GLY A 215 6.02 11.68 -0.78
C GLY A 215 7.01 12.52 0.03
N PHE A 216 6.59 13.14 1.15
CA PHE A 216 7.47 13.96 2.01
C PHE A 216 8.76 13.23 2.43
N GLY A 217 8.67 11.93 2.72
CA GLY A 217 9.84 11.10 3.07
C GLY A 217 10.92 11.05 1.97
N ASN A 218 10.55 11.23 0.71
CA ASN A 218 11.46 11.19 -0.43
C ASN A 218 12.07 12.56 -0.76
N MET A 219 11.58 13.64 -0.15
CA MET A 219 12.09 14.99 -0.36
C MET A 219 13.39 15.21 0.39
N THR A 220 14.29 16.03 -0.15
CA THR A 220 15.50 16.47 0.53
C THR A 220 15.18 17.55 1.56
N LEU A 221 16.00 17.66 2.61
CA LEU A 221 15.83 18.72 3.62
C LEU A 221 15.84 20.12 2.97
N GLY A 222 16.72 20.34 1.99
CA GLY A 222 16.77 21.58 1.22
C GLY A 222 15.49 21.86 0.43
N ALA A 223 14.90 20.82 -0.21
CA ALA A 223 13.63 20.96 -0.93
C ALA A 223 12.48 21.29 0.03
N VAL A 224 12.43 20.64 1.19
CA VAL A 224 11.45 20.94 2.24
C VAL A 224 11.59 22.38 2.73
N CYS A 225 12.81 22.84 3.05
CA CYS A 225 13.01 24.21 3.52
C CYS A 225 12.61 25.24 2.45
N SER A 226 12.93 24.98 1.18
CA SER A 226 12.54 25.86 0.07
C SER A 226 11.03 25.87 -0.19
N GLU A 227 10.33 24.74 0.03
CA GLU A 227 8.90 24.62 -0.25
C GLU A 227 8.02 25.28 0.81
N TYR A 228 8.49 25.29 2.06
CA TYR A 228 7.79 25.82 3.24
C TYR A 228 8.45 27.08 3.81
N ASN A 229 9.27 27.76 3.00
CA ASN A 229 9.92 29.03 3.32
C ASN A 229 10.75 29.03 4.63
N LEU A 230 11.33 27.87 4.99
CA LEU A 230 12.12 27.71 6.21
C LEU A 230 13.59 28.08 5.98
N SER A 231 14.20 28.67 7.00
CA SER A 231 15.65 28.94 7.01
C SER A 231 16.43 27.64 7.18
N LEU A 232 16.99 27.11 6.08
CA LEU A 232 17.82 25.90 6.09
C LEU A 232 18.95 25.91 7.15
N PRO A 233 19.68 27.02 7.37
CA PRO A 233 20.68 27.09 8.44
C PRO A 233 20.10 26.96 9.85
N GLU A 234 18.89 27.47 10.10
CA GLU A 234 18.22 27.39 11.40
C GLU A 234 17.63 26.00 11.64
N VAL A 235 17.04 25.40 10.60
CA VAL A 235 16.54 24.03 10.64
C VAL A 235 17.67 23.04 10.93
N ILE A 236 18.81 23.14 10.23
CA ILE A 236 19.98 22.27 10.49
C ILE A 236 20.49 22.48 11.93
N ARG A 237 20.52 23.73 12.41
CA ARG A 237 20.94 24.04 13.79
C ARG A 237 19.99 23.43 14.83
N GLY A 238 18.69 23.55 14.63
CA GLY A 238 17.67 23.00 15.51
C GLY A 238 17.67 21.47 15.54
N LEU A 239 17.86 20.84 14.37
CA LEU A 239 17.98 19.38 14.26
C LEU A 239 19.25 18.87 14.96
N ASN A 240 20.40 19.52 14.74
CA ASN A 240 21.65 19.16 15.41
C ASN A 240 21.57 19.36 16.93
N ALA A 241 20.84 20.39 17.41
CA ALA A 241 20.58 20.61 18.84
C ALA A 241 19.68 19.53 19.47
N ASN A 242 18.94 18.78 18.65
CA ASN A 242 18.12 17.63 19.04
C ASN A 242 18.82 16.29 18.73
N ASP A 243 20.15 16.28 18.58
CA ASP A 243 20.96 15.10 18.24
C ASP A 243 20.61 14.43 16.89
N ILE A 244 19.98 15.15 15.98
CA ILE A 244 19.66 14.67 14.63
C ILE A 244 20.71 15.18 13.65
N LYS A 245 21.52 14.26 13.12
CA LYS A 245 22.44 14.56 12.02
C LYS A 245 21.64 14.88 10.76
N ALA A 246 21.73 16.13 10.33
CA ALA A 246 20.97 16.65 9.20
C ALA A 246 21.88 17.38 8.20
N GLU A 247 21.74 17.03 6.92
CA GLU A 247 22.41 17.70 5.80
C GLU A 247 21.38 18.09 4.74
N ALA A 248 21.63 19.20 4.05
CA ALA A 248 20.70 19.75 3.06
C ALA A 248 20.33 18.77 1.93
N GLY A 249 21.27 17.90 1.54
CA GLY A 249 21.10 16.93 0.46
C GLY A 249 20.45 15.61 0.89
N MET A 250 20.31 15.34 2.18
CA MET A 250 19.69 14.10 2.66
C MET A 250 18.17 14.16 2.49
N THR A 251 17.58 13.05 2.02
CA THR A 251 16.14 12.87 2.09
C THR A 251 15.67 12.67 3.54
N ILE A 252 14.42 13.01 3.83
CA ILE A 252 13.84 12.79 5.16
C ILE A 252 13.92 11.31 5.58
N LYS A 253 13.76 10.36 4.63
CA LYS A 253 13.98 8.92 4.87
C LYS A 253 15.43 8.58 5.19
N GLN A 254 16.39 9.12 4.45
CA GLN A 254 17.82 8.87 4.71
C GLN A 254 18.23 9.45 6.06
N MET A 255 17.73 10.64 6.40
CA MET A 255 17.96 11.27 7.70
C MET A 255 17.36 10.42 8.84
N ALA A 256 16.15 9.93 8.68
CA ALA A 256 15.50 9.04 9.65
C ALA A 256 16.33 7.76 9.88
N HIS A 257 16.76 7.12 8.79
CA HIS A 257 17.60 5.93 8.84
C HIS A 257 18.97 6.19 9.50
N ALA A 258 19.64 7.30 9.16
CA ALA A 258 20.94 7.67 9.72
C ALA A 258 20.90 7.94 11.24
N ASN A 259 19.74 8.36 11.75
CA ASN A 259 19.52 8.68 13.16
C ASN A 259 18.71 7.62 13.92
N GLY A 260 18.40 6.46 13.29
CA GLY A 260 17.68 5.37 13.95
C GLY A 260 16.25 5.70 14.37
N ILE A 261 15.62 6.71 13.76
CA ILE A 261 14.26 7.16 14.06
C ILE A 261 13.34 6.96 12.86
N SER A 262 12.02 7.07 13.06
CA SER A 262 11.06 6.98 11.95
C SER A 262 11.02 8.29 11.15
N PRO A 263 10.70 8.26 9.84
CA PRO A 263 10.49 9.49 9.05
C PRO A 263 9.41 10.41 9.62
N MET A 264 8.41 9.84 10.31
CA MET A 264 7.39 10.62 11.03
C MET A 264 7.99 11.35 12.23
N ALA A 265 8.88 10.71 12.99
CA ALA A 265 9.55 11.36 14.12
C ALA A 265 10.44 12.53 13.66
N VAL A 266 11.08 12.42 12.48
CA VAL A 266 11.82 13.55 11.88
C VAL A 266 10.87 14.72 11.58
N PHE A 267 9.69 14.45 11.03
CA PHE A 267 8.68 15.46 10.74
C PHE A 267 8.16 16.15 12.02
N GLU A 268 7.84 15.39 13.06
CA GLU A 268 7.40 15.96 14.34
C GLU A 268 8.47 16.83 14.98
N ARG A 269 9.74 16.42 14.88
CA ARG A 269 10.88 17.21 15.38
C ARG A 269 11.07 18.49 14.59
N LEU A 270 10.95 18.43 13.26
CA LEU A 270 10.97 19.62 12.41
C LEU A 270 9.87 20.63 12.79
N ARG A 271 8.66 20.15 13.11
CA ARG A 271 7.54 20.99 13.55
C ARG A 271 7.71 21.50 14.98
N GLY A 272 8.42 20.77 15.83
CA GLY A 272 8.72 21.14 17.22
C GLY A 272 9.89 22.10 17.37
N LEU A 273 10.55 22.48 16.27
CA LEU A 273 11.50 23.60 16.28
C LEU A 273 10.69 24.89 16.23
N ASP A 274 10.85 25.75 17.24
CA ASP A 274 10.39 27.14 17.19
C ASP A 274 11.21 27.88 16.12
N LEU A 275 10.82 27.70 14.86
CA LEU A 275 11.37 28.40 13.72
C LEU A 275 10.55 29.68 13.51
N PRO A 276 11.20 30.85 13.33
CA PRO A 276 10.50 32.11 13.08
C PRO A 276 9.73 32.11 11.76
#